data_AF-A0A482PDU9-F1
#
_entry.id   AF-A0A482PDU9-F1
#
_cell.length_a   1.000
_cell.length_b   1.000
_cell.length_c   1.000
_cell.angle_alpha   90.00
_cell.angle_beta   90.00
_cell.angle_gamma   90.00
#
_symmetry.space_group_name_H-M   'P 1'
#
loop_
_entity.id
_entity.type
_entity.pdbx_description
1 polymer ?
#
loop_
_entity_poly.entity_id
_entity_poly.type
_entity_poly.pdbx_seq_one_letter_code
_entity_poly.pdbx_strand_id
1 'polypeptide(L)'
;MTILGYITANPGCSGGEIAAALNTPTTAINAELRRLWRDGLVIREVRKTGGRFSYQVNPMPFGCGNPLTHMFNQLLKEARA
;
A
#
# COMPACT_ATOMS: atom_id res chain seq x y z
N MET A 1 6.88 -1.37 13.42
CA MET A 1 6.03 -1.99 12.38
C MET A 1 5.68 -0.93 11.34
N THR A 2 5.87 -1.20 10.04
CA THR A 2 5.51 -0.24 8.96
C THR A 2 4.04 -0.41 8.55
N ILE A 3 3.46 0.58 7.86
CA ILE A 3 2.08 0.49 7.34
C ILE A 3 1.93 -0.70 6.38
N LEU A 4 2.86 -0.86 5.43
CA LEU A 4 2.86 -2.01 4.53
C LEU A 4 2.98 -3.34 5.29
N GLY A 5 3.90 -3.44 6.25
CA GLY A 5 4.05 -4.65 7.06
C GLY A 5 2.79 -5.01 7.84
N TYR A 6 2.09 -4.00 8.37
CA TYR A 6 0.82 -4.21 9.04
C TYR A 6 -0.28 -4.69 8.08
N ILE A 7 -0.39 -4.11 6.89
CA ILE A 7 -1.36 -4.53 5.85
C ILE A 7 -1.08 -5.96 5.39
N THR A 8 0.20 -6.35 5.23
CA THR A 8 0.59 -7.72 4.89
C THR A 8 0.12 -8.71 5.95
N ALA A 9 0.29 -8.37 7.23
CA ALA A 9 -0.13 -9.24 8.34
C ALA A 9 -1.65 -9.23 8.57
N ASN A 10 -2.34 -8.16 8.19
CA ASN A 10 -3.77 -7.96 8.42
C ASN A 10 -4.46 -7.51 7.11
N PRO A 11 -4.61 -8.41 6.13
CA PRO A 11 -5.23 -8.07 4.85
C PRO A 11 -6.68 -7.65 5.07
N GLY A 12 -7.11 -6.61 4.35
CA GLY A 12 -8.44 -6.07 4.50
C GLY A 12 -8.60 -5.24 5.77
N CYS A 13 -7.54 -4.65 6.33
CA CYS A 13 -7.64 -3.68 7.42
C CYS A 13 -8.04 -2.28 6.92
N SER A 14 -8.56 -1.45 7.81
CA SER A 14 -8.99 -0.07 7.54
C SER A 14 -7.94 0.93 8.00
N GLY A 15 -7.97 2.16 7.46
CA GLY A 15 -7.06 3.22 7.90
C GLY A 15 -7.15 3.54 9.40
N GLY A 16 -8.34 3.37 10.01
CA GLY A 16 -8.53 3.55 11.44
C GLY A 16 -7.90 2.42 12.27
N GLU A 17 -8.04 1.17 11.82
CA GLU A 17 -7.40 0.01 12.45
C GLU A 17 -5.87 0.12 12.40
N ILE A 18 -5.32 0.56 11.26
CA ILE A 18 -3.88 0.81 11.09
C ILE A 18 -3.42 1.93 12.02
N ALA A 19 -4.15 3.05 12.08
CA ALA A 19 -3.83 4.19 12.94
C ALA A 19 -3.80 3.80 14.41
N ALA A 20 -4.79 3.04 14.87
CA ALA A 20 -4.84 2.52 16.23
C ALA A 20 -3.67 1.59 16.54
N ALA A 21 -3.37 0.63 15.64
CA ALA A 21 -2.30 -0.34 15.85
C ALA A 21 -0.89 0.28 15.84
N LEU A 22 -0.68 1.32 15.04
CA LEU A 22 0.61 2.01 14.91
C LEU A 22 0.73 3.24 15.82
N ASN A 23 -0.27 3.52 16.67
CA ASN A 23 -0.36 4.72 17.49
C ASN A 23 -0.02 6.01 16.71
N THR A 24 -0.55 6.13 15.50
CA THR A 24 -0.23 7.20 14.55
C THR A 24 -1.52 7.91 14.16
N PRO A 25 -1.52 9.25 14.01
CA PRO A 25 -2.73 9.98 13.61
C PRO A 25 -3.33 9.47 12.29
N THR A 26 -4.65 9.27 12.29
CA THR A 26 -5.39 8.77 11.11
C THR A 26 -5.19 9.63 9.86
N THR A 27 -4.94 10.93 10.02
CA THR A 27 -4.64 11.85 8.91
C THR A 27 -3.31 11.51 8.23
N ALA A 28 -2.26 11.23 9.01
CA ALA A 28 -0.95 10.81 8.50
C ALA A 28 -1.04 9.44 7.83
N ILE A 29 -1.75 8.48 8.46
CA ILE A 29 -2.03 7.17 7.85
C ILE A 29 -2.76 7.31 6.51
N ASN A 30 -3.82 8.13 6.45
CA ASN A 30 -4.58 8.34 5.22
C ASN A 30 -3.77 9.03 4.12
N ALA A 31 -2.85 9.93 4.46
CA ALA A 31 -1.94 10.55 3.50
C ALA A 31 -1.01 9.50 2.87
N GLU A 32 -0.41 8.65 3.70
CA GLU A 32 0.50 7.60 3.25
C GLU A 32 -0.22 6.49 2.49
N LEU A 33 -1.39 6.04 2.95
CA LEU A 33 -2.24 5.08 2.22
C LEU A 33 -2.64 5.60 0.84
N ARG A 34 -2.86 6.91 0.69
CA ARG A 34 -3.13 7.52 -0.62
C ARG A 34 -1.90 7.48 -1.52
N ARG A 35 -0.70 7.70 -0.96
CA ARG A 35 0.57 7.57 -1.70
C ARG A 35 0.78 6.14 -2.16
N LEU A 36 0.74 5.18 -1.24
CA LEU A 36 0.90 3.74 -1.53
C LEU A 36 -0.10 3.24 -2.58
N TRP A 37 -1.35 3.72 -2.53
CA TRP A 37 -2.37 3.36 -3.52
C TRP A 37 -2.08 3.96 -4.90
N ARG A 38 -1.62 5.22 -4.96
CA ARG A 38 -1.20 5.86 -6.23
C ARG A 38 0.03 5.18 -6.84
N ASP A 39 0.94 4.73 -5.99
CA ASP A 39 2.15 4.01 -6.40
C ASP A 39 1.86 2.55 -6.78
N GLY A 40 0.61 2.10 -6.67
CA GLY A 40 0.21 0.74 -7.02
C GLY A 40 0.68 -0.34 -6.04
N LEU A 41 1.21 0.03 -4.88
CA LEU A 41 1.73 -0.92 -3.87
C LEU A 41 0.62 -1.58 -3.06
N VAL A 42 -0.53 -0.90 -2.93
CA VAL A 42 -1.71 -1.41 -2.24
C VAL A 42 -2.95 -1.25 -3.11
N ILE A 43 -3.86 -2.21 -3.02
CA ILE A 43 -5.21 -2.10 -3.56
C ILE A 43 -6.17 -1.72 -2.44
N ARG A 44 -7.28 -1.09 -2.80
CA ARG A 44 -8.34 -0.75 -1.86
C ARG A 44 -9.71 -1.11 -2.39
N GLU A 45 -10.59 -1.50 -1.49
CA GLU A 45 -12.00 -1.78 -1.80
C GLU A 45 -12.90 -0.93 -0.90
N VAL A 46 -14.08 -0.59 -1.40
CA VAL A 46 -15.08 0.15 -0.61
C VAL A 46 -15.66 -0.81 0.41
N ARG A 47 -15.67 -0.39 1.67
CA ARG A 47 -16.29 -1.15 2.76
C ARG A 47 -17.70 -0.67 3.04
N LYS A 48 -18.56 -1.62 3.44
CA LYS A 48 -19.92 -1.34 3.92
C LYS A 48 -19.96 -0.99 5.41
N THR A 49 -18.98 -1.44 6.20
CA THR A 49 -18.88 -1.24 7.65
C THR A 49 -17.41 -1.10 8.08
N GLY A 50 -17.13 -0.31 9.13
CA GLY A 50 -15.79 -0.21 9.72
C GLY A 50 -14.75 0.57 8.89
N GLY A 51 -15.02 1.85 8.62
CA GLY A 51 -14.18 2.72 7.79
C GLY A 51 -14.55 2.67 6.30
N ARG A 52 -14.11 3.67 5.51
CA ARG A 52 -14.54 3.83 4.11
C ARG A 52 -13.89 2.84 3.14
N PHE A 53 -12.64 2.44 3.41
CA PHE A 53 -11.86 1.57 2.55
C PHE A 53 -11.15 0.46 3.34
N SER A 54 -11.07 -0.73 2.76
CA SER A 54 -10.14 -1.79 3.15
C SER A 54 -8.89 -1.73 2.28
N TYR A 55 -7.75 -2.15 2.84
CA TYR A 55 -6.47 -2.15 2.15
C TYR A 55 -5.85 -3.55 2.15
N GLN A 56 -5.21 -3.88 1.04
CA GLN A 56 -4.43 -5.10 0.85
C GLN A 56 -3.17 -4.77 0.04
N VAL A 57 -2.09 -5.52 0.25
CA VAL A 57 -0.90 -5.41 -0.61
C VAL A 57 -1.28 -5.83 -2.02
N ASN A 58 -0.86 -5.06 -3.01
CA ASN A 58 -1.11 -5.41 -4.40
C ASN A 58 -0.25 -6.63 -4.78
N PRO A 59 -0.84 -7.77 -5.17
CA PRO A 59 -0.07 -8.93 -5.63
C PRO A 59 0.60 -8.69 -6.99
N MET A 60 0.15 -7.69 -7.75
CA MET A 60 0.67 -7.31 -9.06
C MET A 60 0.96 -5.80 -9.11
N PRO A 61 1.99 -5.30 -8.39
CA PRO A 61 2.32 -3.88 -8.34
C PRO A 61 2.70 -3.30 -9.72
N PHE A 62 3.11 -4.16 -10.66
CA PHE A 62 3.48 -3.81 -12.03
C PHE A 62 2.43 -4.23 -13.09
N GLY A 63 1.23 -4.65 -12.67
CA GLY A 63 0.17 -5.12 -13.56
C GLY A 63 0.53 -6.41 -14.32
N CYS A 64 0.04 -6.53 -15.56
CA CYS A 64 0.32 -7.67 -16.46
C CYS A 64 1.67 -7.57 -17.19
N GLY A 65 2.46 -6.52 -16.94
CA GLY A 65 3.79 -6.37 -17.51
C GLY A 65 4.77 -7.38 -16.93
N ASN A 66 5.85 -7.70 -17.66
CA ASN A 66 6.87 -8.62 -17.17
C ASN A 66 7.57 -8.03 -15.93
N PRO A 67 7.45 -8.64 -14.73
CA PRO A 67 8.03 -8.12 -13.50
C PRO A 67 9.55 -7.91 -13.58
N LEU A 68 10.25 -8.79 -14.30
CA LEU A 68 11.70 -8.68 -14.49
C LEU A 68 12.08 -7.43 -15.29
N THR A 69 11.30 -7.10 -16.32
CA THR A 69 11.53 -5.89 -17.12
C THR A 69 11.32 -4.63 -16.30
N HIS A 70 10.33 -4.61 -15.41
CA HIS A 70 10.10 -3.47 -14.52
C HIS A 70 11.21 -3.33 -13.47
N MET A 71 11.62 -4.43 -12.82
CA MET A 71 12.75 -4.42 -11.89
C MET A 71 14.04 -3.96 -12.57
N PHE A 72 14.33 -4.47 -13.77
CA PHE A 72 15.49 -4.06 -14.56
C PHE A 72 15.48 -2.55 -14.85
N ASN A 73 14.35 -2.02 -15.32
CA ASN A 73 14.23 -0.59 -15.64
C ASN A 73 14.35 0.31 -14.42
N GLN A 74 13.88 -0.13 -13.25
CA GLN A 74 14.04 0.60 -11.99
C GLN A 74 15.51 0.66 -11.58
N LEU A 75 16.20 -0.49 -11.53
CA LEU A 75 17.63 -0.55 -11.20
C LEU A 75 18.47 0.26 -12.19
N LEU A 76 18.13 0.22 -13.48
CA LEU A 76 18.81 1.01 -14.51
C LEU A 76 18.62 2.52 -14.28
N LYS A 77 17.46 2.95 -13.78
CA LYS A 77 17.21 4.35 -13.42
C LYS A 77 18.03 4.79 -12.21
N GLU A 78 18.05 3.96 -11.16
CA GLU A 78 18.80 4.22 -9.93
C GLU A 78 20.31 4.30 -10.20
N ALA A 79 20.85 3.44 -11.06
CA ALA A 79 22.28 3.44 -11.42
C ALA A 79 22.70 4.62 -12.33
N ARG A 80 21.74 5.31 -12.96
CA ARG A 80 22.00 6.47 -13.84
C ARG A 80 21.93 7.80 -13.11
N ALA A 81 21.36 7.83 -11.90
CA ALA A 81 21.26 9.01 -11.05
C ALA A 81 22.55 9.21 -10.25
#